data_AF-A0A2V8AYI1-F1
#
_entry.id   AF-A0A2V8AYI1-F1
#
_cell.length_a   1.000
_cell.length_b   1.000
_cell.length_c   1.000
_cell.angle_alpha   90.00
_cell.angle_beta   90.00
_cell.angle_gamma   90.00
#
_symmetry.space_group_name_H-M   'P 1'
#
loop_
_entity.id
_entity.type
_entity.pdbx_description
1 polymer ?
#
loop_
_entity_poly.entity_id
_entity_poly.type
_entity_poly.pdbx_seq_one_letter_code
_entity_poly.pdbx_strand_id
1 'polypeptide(L)'
;MTIKARRSGAALWTSSRGAPAYRFALACAPPLVAGFVLTPVFAATDLMARLPGCWLLLYGTALAAGGAPSVRIVPLMGAAFMALGAIAFAAPAQCGHFFLAAGFGGLHIGFGLVIARRYGG
;
A
#
# COMPACT_ATOMS: atom_id res chain seq x y z
N MET A 1 27.26 -7.62 16.86
CA MET A 1 25.97 -7.90 16.16
C MET A 1 25.01 -8.81 16.95
N THR A 2 24.97 -8.75 18.29
CA THR A 2 24.09 -9.62 19.11
C THR A 2 23.35 -8.91 20.25
N ILE A 3 23.64 -7.62 20.51
CA ILE A 3 23.06 -6.89 21.66
C ILE A 3 21.78 -6.11 21.31
N LYS A 4 21.51 -5.82 20.03
CA LYS A 4 20.34 -5.03 19.61
C LYS A 4 19.04 -5.86 19.49
N ALA A 5 19.13 -7.19 19.51
CA ALA A 5 17.98 -8.09 19.43
C ALA A 5 17.29 -8.37 20.79
N ARG A 6 17.94 -8.03 21.92
CA ARG A 6 17.48 -8.45 23.26
C ARG A 6 16.68 -7.40 24.05
N ARG A 7 16.48 -6.19 23.48
CA ARG A 7 15.67 -5.13 24.10
C ARG A 7 14.23 -5.05 23.61
N SER A 8 13.90 -5.77 22.53
CA SER A 8 12.53 -5.84 22.01
C SER A 8 11.83 -7.12 22.49
N GLY A 9 11.90 -7.39 23.79
CA GLY A 9 11.07 -8.39 24.48
C GLY A 9 9.57 -8.05 24.48
N ALA A 10 9.06 -7.52 23.36
CA ALA A 10 7.64 -7.31 23.12
C ALA A 10 7.13 -8.54 22.37
N ALA A 11 6.67 -9.50 23.17
CA ALA A 11 5.88 -10.65 22.81
C ALA A 11 5.09 -10.48 21.50
N LEU A 12 5.64 -11.04 20.41
CA LEU A 12 5.03 -11.00 19.07
C LEU A 12 3.75 -11.84 18.95
N TRP A 13 3.30 -12.50 20.02
CA TRP A 13 2.19 -13.45 19.92
C TRP A 13 1.09 -13.35 20.98
N THR A 14 1.28 -12.60 22.08
CA THR A 14 0.28 -12.58 23.18
C THR A 14 -0.51 -11.27 23.32
N SER A 15 -0.27 -10.27 22.46
CA SER A 15 -0.94 -8.94 22.53
C SER A 15 -1.51 -8.49 21.17
N SER A 16 -2.17 -9.40 20.47
CA SER A 16 -2.64 -9.25 19.09
C SER A 16 -3.60 -8.09 18.81
N ARG A 17 -4.17 -7.40 19.80
CA ARG A 17 -5.03 -6.21 19.60
C ARG A 17 -4.32 -4.85 19.67
N GLY A 18 -3.08 -4.79 20.18
CA GLY A 18 -2.37 -3.53 20.45
C GLY A 18 -1.20 -3.20 19.51
N ALA A 19 -0.71 -4.16 18.74
CA ALA A 19 0.47 -3.96 17.89
C ALA A 19 0.15 -3.00 16.72
N PRO A 20 1.01 -2.00 16.42
CA PRO A 20 0.84 -1.11 15.27
C PRO A 20 0.63 -1.85 13.94
N ALA A 21 1.27 -3.01 13.77
CA ALA A 21 1.12 -3.87 12.61
C ALA A 21 -0.30 -4.49 12.48
N TYR A 22 -0.94 -4.83 13.60
CA TYR A 22 -2.32 -5.36 13.57
C TYR A 22 -3.33 -4.28 13.21
N ARG A 23 -3.16 -3.06 13.74
CA ARG A 23 -3.97 -1.89 13.35
C ARG A 23 -3.80 -1.53 11.88
N PHE A 24 -2.57 -1.62 11.36
CA PHE A 24 -2.29 -1.47 9.93
C PHE A 24 -3.01 -2.56 9.10
N ALA A 25 -2.90 -3.83 9.50
CA ALA A 25 -3.56 -4.93 8.81
C ALA A 25 -5.09 -4.78 8.80
N LEU A 26 -5.68 -4.35 9.92
CA LEU A 26 -7.11 -4.04 10.00
C LEU A 26 -7.52 -2.87 9.10
N ALA A 27 -6.69 -1.85 8.96
CA ALA A 27 -6.95 -0.74 8.04
C ALA A 27 -6.78 -1.13 6.56
N CYS A 28 -5.95 -2.13 6.27
CA CYS A 28 -5.79 -2.70 4.92
C CYS A 28 -6.91 -3.66 4.52
N ALA A 29 -7.66 -4.23 5.48
CA ALA A 29 -8.70 -5.20 5.18
C ALA A 29 -9.86 -4.63 4.33
N PRO A 30 -10.45 -3.45 4.64
CA PRO A 30 -11.55 -2.90 3.85
C PRO A 30 -11.19 -2.64 2.36
N PRO A 31 -10.04 -2.02 2.03
CA PRO A 31 -9.63 -1.84 0.64
C PRO A 31 -9.34 -3.14 -0.10
N LEU A 32 -8.78 -4.15 0.58
CA LEU A 32 -8.55 -5.47 -0.01
C LEU A 32 -9.86 -6.18 -0.36
N VAL A 33 -10.84 -6.13 0.55
CA VAL A 33 -12.19 -6.69 0.29
C VAL A 33 -12.85 -5.95 -0.87
N ALA A 34 -12.77 -4.61 -0.90
CA ALA A 34 -13.30 -3.83 -2.01
C ALA A 34 -12.64 -4.19 -3.34
N GLY A 35 -11.31 -4.36 -3.38
CA GLY A 35 -10.59 -4.80 -4.58
C GLY A 35 -10.95 -6.19 -5.05
N PHE A 36 -11.14 -7.13 -4.11
CA PHE A 36 -11.56 -8.48 -4.41
C PHE A 36 -12.97 -8.51 -5.04
N VAL A 37 -13.89 -7.69 -4.55
CA VAL A 37 -15.26 -7.58 -5.10
C VAL A 37 -15.27 -6.84 -6.44
N LEU A 38 -14.47 -5.77 -6.58
CA LEU A 38 -14.44 -4.95 -7.81
C LEU A 38 -13.80 -5.70 -8.98
N THR A 39 -12.80 -6.54 -8.74
CA THR A 39 -12.08 -7.28 -9.79
C THR A 39 -13.01 -8.10 -10.72
N PRO A 40 -13.92 -8.96 -10.21
CA PRO A 40 -14.86 -9.69 -11.07
C PRO A 40 -15.91 -8.77 -11.73
N VAL A 41 -16.30 -7.66 -11.10
CA VAL A 41 -17.25 -6.69 -11.69
C VAL A 41 -16.62 -6.01 -12.92
N PHE A 42 -15.35 -5.61 -12.83
CA PHE A 42 -14.63 -5.07 -13.97
C PHE A 42 -14.38 -6.13 -15.06
N ALA A 43 -14.21 -7.41 -14.68
CA ALA A 43 -14.09 -8.51 -15.64
C ALA A 43 -15.38 -8.72 -16.42
N ALA A 44 -16.53 -8.63 -15.74
CA ALA A 44 -17.84 -8.76 -16.36
C ALA A 44 -18.23 -7.57 -17.25
N THR A 45 -17.57 -6.41 -17.11
CA THR A 45 -17.91 -5.16 -17.82
C THR A 45 -16.91 -4.78 -18.92
N ASP A 46 -15.95 -5.66 -19.25
CA ASP A 46 -14.87 -5.42 -20.23
C ASP A 46 -13.98 -4.20 -19.91
N LEU A 47 -14.04 -3.70 -18.66
CA LEU A 47 -13.26 -2.54 -18.20
C LEU A 47 -11.89 -2.94 -17.65
N MET A 48 -11.33 -4.08 -18.07
CA MET A 48 -10.04 -4.58 -17.58
C MET A 48 -8.90 -3.58 -17.72
N ALA A 49 -8.95 -2.71 -18.74
CA ALA A 49 -7.93 -1.69 -18.93
C ALA A 49 -7.93 -0.61 -17.82
N ARG A 50 -8.99 -0.49 -17.01
CA ARG A 50 -9.09 0.45 -15.87
C ARG A 50 -8.78 -0.19 -14.51
N LEU A 51 -8.59 -1.51 -14.46
CA LEU A 51 -8.20 -2.23 -13.24
C LEU A 51 -6.94 -1.67 -12.56
N PRO A 52 -5.87 -1.33 -13.31
CA PRO A 52 -4.64 -0.85 -12.71
C PRO A 52 -4.82 0.41 -11.86
N GLY A 53 -5.65 1.36 -12.32
CA GLY A 53 -5.96 2.58 -11.58
C GLY A 53 -6.76 2.29 -10.31
N CYS A 54 -7.70 1.34 -10.38
CA CYS A 54 -8.50 0.89 -9.23
C CYS A 54 -7.61 0.25 -8.15
N TRP A 55 -6.71 -0.65 -8.55
CA TRP A 55 -5.77 -1.28 -7.62
C TRP A 55 -4.82 -0.25 -6.99
N LEU A 56 -4.32 0.72 -7.75
CA LEU A 56 -3.46 1.77 -7.18
C LEU A 56 -4.19 2.65 -6.16
N LEU A 57 -5.44 3.02 -6.44
CA LEU A 57 -6.27 3.79 -5.50
C LEU A 57 -6.56 2.97 -4.24
N LEU A 58 -7.02 1.73 -4.38
CA LEU A 58 -7.31 0.84 -3.24
C LEU A 58 -6.06 0.60 -2.39
N TYR A 59 -4.93 0.33 -3.03
CA TYR A 59 -3.66 0.17 -2.33
C TYR A 59 -3.22 1.46 -1.62
N GLY A 60 -3.36 2.61 -2.29
CA GLY A 60 -3.12 3.92 -1.68
C GLY A 60 -4.00 4.19 -0.46
N THR A 61 -5.30 3.85 -0.53
CA THR A 61 -6.23 3.96 0.61
C THR A 61 -5.84 3.07 1.78
N ALA A 62 -5.40 1.85 1.52
CA ALA A 62 -4.91 0.92 2.54
C ALA A 62 -3.68 1.48 3.27
N LEU A 63 -2.71 2.00 2.51
CA LEU A 63 -1.50 2.62 3.06
C LEU A 63 -1.78 3.92 3.83
N ALA A 64 -2.67 4.77 3.31
CA ALA A 64 -3.04 6.02 3.96
C ALA A 64 -3.79 5.78 5.28
N ALA A 65 -4.75 4.84 5.29
CA ALA A 65 -5.51 4.48 6.48
C ALA A 65 -4.67 3.72 7.51
N GLY A 66 -3.87 2.74 7.07
CA GLY A 66 -3.00 1.95 7.95
C GLY A 66 -1.78 2.71 8.45
N GLY A 67 -1.33 3.74 7.72
CA GLY A 67 -0.17 4.54 8.07
C GLY A 67 -0.43 5.57 9.18
N ALA A 68 -1.69 5.85 9.55
CA ALA A 68 -2.03 6.86 10.56
C ALA A 68 -1.36 6.65 11.94
N PRO A 69 -1.21 5.42 12.47
CA PRO A 69 -0.39 5.14 13.66
C PRO A 69 1.09 4.86 13.36
N SER A 70 1.51 4.84 12.10
CA SER A 70 2.88 4.53 11.67
C SER A 70 3.68 5.79 11.38
N VAL A 71 4.97 5.63 11.07
CA VAL A 71 5.86 6.73 10.73
C VAL A 71 5.29 7.49 9.52
N ARG A 72 5.33 8.83 9.57
CA ARG A 72 4.70 9.76 8.59
C ARG A 72 5.02 9.47 7.12
N ILE A 73 6.06 8.69 6.85
CA ILE A 73 6.47 8.23 5.53
C ILE A 73 5.45 7.27 4.87
N VAL A 74 4.74 6.44 5.64
CA VAL A 74 3.80 5.43 5.12
C VAL A 74 2.50 6.06 4.58
N PRO A 75 1.83 6.98 5.30
CA PRO A 75 0.71 7.74 4.73
C PRO A 75 1.08 8.52 3.47
N LEU A 76 2.30 9.08 3.42
CA LEU A 76 2.78 9.83 2.26
C LEU A 76 2.95 8.93 1.04
N MET A 77 3.42 7.70 1.23
CA MET A 77 3.46 6.68 0.18
C MET A 77 2.05 6.34 -0.31
N GLY A 78 1.08 6.19 0.61
CA GLY A 78 -0.32 5.97 0.27
C GLY A 78 -0.93 7.10 -0.56
N ALA A 79 -0.67 8.36 -0.18
CA ALA A 79 -1.13 9.53 -0.94
C ALA A 79 -0.51 9.59 -2.35
N ALA A 80 0.77 9.24 -2.49
CA ALA A 80 1.43 9.17 -3.80
C ALA A 80 0.82 8.06 -4.68
N PHE A 81 0.49 6.90 -4.10
CA PHE A 81 -0.24 5.83 -4.80
C PHE A 81 -1.66 6.27 -5.22
N MET A 82 -2.38 7.00 -4.36
CA MET A 82 -3.69 7.55 -4.73
C MET A 82 -3.59 8.54 -5.89
N ALA A 83 -2.63 9.47 -5.84
CA ALA A 83 -2.41 10.44 -6.91
C ALA A 83 -2.09 9.73 -8.24
N LEU A 84 -1.20 8.73 -8.20
CA LEU A 84 -0.84 7.96 -9.37
C LEU A 84 -2.03 7.14 -9.91
N GLY A 85 -2.87 6.57 -9.04
CA GLY A 85 -4.10 5.88 -9.43
C GLY A 85 -5.16 6.81 -10.03
N ALA A 86 -5.30 8.04 -9.52
CA ALA A 86 -6.18 9.06 -10.10
C ALA A 86 -5.70 9.47 -11.51
N ILE A 87 -4.39 9.66 -11.68
CA ILE A 87 -3.79 9.93 -13.00
C ILE A 87 -4.00 8.73 -13.93
N ALA A 88 -3.87 7.50 -13.44
CA ALA A 88 -4.11 6.28 -14.23
C ALA A 88 -5.56 6.17 -14.72
N PHE A 89 -6.53 6.70 -13.97
CA PHE A 89 -7.93 6.77 -14.41
C PHE A 89 -8.20 7.91 -15.41
N ALA A 90 -7.48 9.02 -15.30
CA ALA A 90 -7.56 10.13 -16.24
C ALA A 90 -6.81 9.86 -17.56
N ALA A 91 -5.80 8.99 -17.52
CA ALA A 91 -4.98 8.61 -18.66
C ALA A 91 -5.66 7.56 -19.56
N PRO A 92 -5.21 7.40 -20.82
CA PRO A 92 -5.69 6.34 -21.71
C PRO A 92 -5.46 4.96 -21.09
N ALA A 93 -6.48 4.10 -21.16
CA ALA A 93 -6.47 2.79 -20.50
C ALA A 93 -5.35 1.84 -21.00
N GLN A 94 -4.80 2.12 -22.19
CA GLN A 94 -3.64 1.42 -22.75
C GLN A 94 -2.38 1.60 -21.89
N CYS A 95 -2.26 2.72 -21.18
CA CYS A 95 -1.13 3.03 -20.32
C CYS A 95 -1.23 2.40 -18.92
N GLY A 96 -2.33 1.69 -18.60
CA GLY A 96 -2.58 1.15 -17.26
C GLY A 96 -1.44 0.27 -16.72
N HIS A 97 -0.82 -0.55 -17.58
CA HIS A 97 0.34 -1.38 -17.20
C HIS A 97 1.58 -0.54 -16.83
N PHE A 98 1.81 0.60 -17.49
CA PHE A 98 2.90 1.52 -17.15
C PHE A 98 2.67 2.16 -15.79
N PHE A 99 1.43 2.53 -15.45
CA PHE A 99 1.10 3.03 -14.12
C PHE A 99 1.25 1.97 -13.03
N LEU A 100 0.91 0.71 -13.34
CA LEU A 100 1.13 -0.42 -12.43
C LEU A 100 2.64 -0.60 -12.16
N ALA A 101 3.46 -0.60 -13.21
CA ALA A 101 4.91 -0.70 -13.10
C ALA A 101 5.53 0.51 -12.36
N ALA A 102 5.04 1.72 -12.63
CA ALA A 102 5.49 2.93 -11.96
C ALA A 102 5.12 2.94 -10.47
N GLY A 103 3.93 2.48 -10.09
CA GLY A 103 3.49 2.38 -8.70
C GLY A 103 4.18 1.24 -7.95
N PHE A 104 3.94 0.00 -8.36
CA PHE A 104 4.45 -1.18 -7.65
C PHE A 104 5.95 -1.40 -7.80
N GLY A 105 6.55 -0.92 -8.89
CA GLY A 105 8.01 -0.96 -9.09
C GLY A 105 8.66 0.35 -8.65
N GLY A 106 8.42 1.43 -9.40
CA GLY A 106 9.13 2.70 -9.23
C GLY A 106 8.92 3.34 -7.85
N LEU A 107 7.67 3.51 -7.44
CA LEU A 107 7.31 4.19 -6.19
C LEU A 107 7.74 3.36 -4.98
N HIS A 108 7.55 2.04 -5.01
CA HIS A 108 8.05 1.15 -3.96
C HIS A 108 9.58 1.15 -3.85
N ILE A 109 10.31 1.12 -4.96
CA ILE A 109 11.78 1.19 -4.93
C ILE A 109 12.22 2.55 -4.37
N GLY A 110 11.61 3.65 -4.81
CA GLY A 110 11.91 4.99 -4.32
C GLY A 110 11.68 5.13 -2.82
N PHE A 111 10.49 4.78 -2.35
CA PHE A 111 10.17 4.82 -0.92
C PHE A 111 10.99 3.81 -0.11
N GLY A 112 11.22 2.61 -0.62
CA GLY A 112 12.08 1.59 0.01
C GLY A 112 13.51 2.11 0.20
N LEU A 113 14.07 2.79 -0.80
CA LEU A 113 15.38 3.40 -0.73
C LEU A 113 15.42 4.58 0.26
N VAL A 114 14.38 5.41 0.29
CA VAL A 114 14.25 6.53 1.25
C VAL A 114 14.15 6.00 2.68
N ILE A 115 13.36 4.94 2.91
CA ILE A 115 13.23 4.30 4.22
C ILE A 115 14.57 3.69 4.64
N ALA A 116 15.22 2.92 3.77
CA ALA A 116 16.53 2.33 4.03
C ALA A 116 17.60 3.39 4.38
N ARG A 117 17.56 4.54 3.70
CA ARG A 117 18.51 5.64 3.94
C ARG A 117 18.20 6.49 5.17
N ARG A 118 16.93 6.76 5.49
CA ARG A 118 16.54 7.65 6.61
C ARG A 118 16.29 6.95 7.93
N TYR A 119 15.87 5.68 7.91
CA TYR A 119 15.53 4.94 9.12
C TYR A 119 16.54 3.87 9.49
N GLY A 120 17.50 3.56 8.60
CA GLY A 120 18.60 2.62 8.85
C GLY A 120 18.11 1.18 8.91
N GLY A 121 18.76 0.29 8.17
CA GLY A 121 18.54 -1.16 8.28
C GLY A 121 18.74 -1.69 9.70
#